data_AF-A0A928VW51-F1
#
_entry.id   AF-A0A928VW51-F1
#
_cell.length_a   1.000
_cell.length_b   1.000
_cell.length_c   1.000
_cell.angle_alpha   90.00
_cell.angle_beta   90.00
_cell.angle_gamma   90.00
#
_symmetry.space_group_name_H-M   'P 1'
#
loop_
_entity.id
_entity.type
_entity.pdbx_description
1 polymer ?
#
loop_
_entity_poly.entity_id
_entity_poly.type
_entity_poly.pdbx_seq_one_letter_code
_entity_poly.pdbx_strand_id
1 'polypeptide(L)'
;MKNILALVESRKAQFAQLPIFQYLQDDRVPARERLRWTPHLAPLALGFGDLWRDILRRETADTPLQVLINRHASEDENHWKWYISDMRKLAFLGDMPFSDSLHFLWNEQRPKTRQVCLKVAGLTYTAEPIVVLAAIEALEATANVVFTKTAEIVRELPDEQKTGLHYFGHVHLIEDSSHSMFEADRQSIEDLDLTHAQELQAVTVVEEIFACFTEAFEEIMLSVEQPTADIQPTLIAA
;
A
#
# COMPACT_ATOMS: atom_id res chain seq x y z
N MET A 1 14.75 -17.96 5.04
CA MET A 1 13.73 -17.01 4.55
C MET A 1 12.55 -17.71 3.88
N LYS A 2 12.75 -18.89 3.24
CA LYS A 2 11.70 -19.67 2.55
C LYS A 2 10.37 -19.80 3.31
N ASN A 3 10.41 -20.13 4.61
CA ASN A 3 9.20 -20.25 5.44
C ASN A 3 8.42 -18.92 5.54
N ILE A 4 9.14 -17.80 5.69
CA ILE A 4 8.55 -16.47 5.77
C ILE A 4 7.92 -16.08 4.44
N LEU A 5 8.58 -16.36 3.32
CA LEU A 5 8.04 -16.10 1.98
C LEU A 5 6.79 -16.95 1.69
N ALA A 6 6.79 -18.21 2.11
CA ALA A 6 5.60 -19.06 2.02
C ALA A 6 4.44 -18.54 2.88
N LEU A 7 4.74 -17.98 4.06
CA LEU A 7 3.74 -17.31 4.89
C LEU A 7 3.19 -16.05 4.19
N VAL A 8 4.05 -15.22 3.60
CA VAL A 8 3.65 -14.03 2.83
C VAL A 8 2.71 -14.42 1.69
N GLU A 9 3.05 -15.44 0.88
CA GLU A 9 2.17 -15.89 -0.21
C GLU A 9 0.84 -16.44 0.29
N SER A 10 0.84 -17.19 1.40
CA SER A 10 -0.38 -17.68 2.04
C SER A 10 -1.29 -16.53 2.49
N ARG A 11 -0.71 -15.50 3.15
CA ARG A 11 -1.45 -14.33 3.62
C ARG A 11 -1.89 -13.42 2.48
N LYS A 12 -1.09 -13.27 1.43
CA LYS A 12 -1.46 -12.59 0.18
C LYS A 12 -2.71 -13.20 -0.44
N ALA A 13 -2.78 -14.53 -0.52
CA ALA A 13 -3.94 -15.23 -1.05
C ALA A 13 -5.20 -14.99 -0.21
N GLN A 14 -5.08 -14.90 1.12
CA GLN A 14 -6.19 -14.57 2.02
C GLN A 14 -6.63 -13.10 1.89
N PHE A 15 -5.67 -12.16 1.87
CA PHE A 15 -5.92 -10.74 1.67
C PHE A 15 -6.64 -10.47 0.35
N ALA A 16 -6.28 -11.19 -0.72
CA ALA A 16 -6.96 -11.09 -2.01
C ALA A 16 -8.45 -11.51 -2.01
N GLN A 17 -8.95 -12.14 -0.94
CA GLN A 17 -10.36 -12.52 -0.80
C GLN A 17 -11.23 -11.42 -0.17
N LEU A 18 -10.66 -10.30 0.28
CA LEU A 18 -11.44 -9.25 0.94
C LEU A 18 -12.54 -8.69 0.03
N PRO A 19 -13.70 -8.26 0.60
CA PRO A 19 -14.86 -7.82 -0.18
C PRO A 19 -14.57 -6.68 -1.16
N ILE A 20 -13.67 -5.76 -0.82
CA ILE A 20 -13.24 -4.69 -1.72
C ILE A 20 -12.68 -5.23 -3.03
N PHE A 21 -11.89 -6.30 -3.01
CA PHE A 21 -11.33 -6.88 -4.24
C PHE A 21 -12.39 -7.56 -5.10
N GLN A 22 -13.45 -8.09 -4.48
CA GLN A 22 -14.62 -8.59 -5.21
C GLN A 22 -15.40 -7.44 -5.87
N TYR A 23 -15.59 -6.33 -5.14
CA TYR A 23 -16.20 -5.11 -5.70
C TYR A 23 -15.40 -4.55 -6.88
N LEU A 24 -14.06 -4.54 -6.81
CA LEU A 24 -13.21 -4.09 -7.92
C LEU A 24 -13.33 -4.94 -9.19
N GLN A 25 -13.80 -6.18 -9.07
CA GLN A 25 -14.00 -7.10 -10.20
C GLN A 25 -15.45 -7.17 -10.69
N ASP A 26 -16.37 -6.45 -10.04
CA ASP A 26 -17.79 -6.46 -10.41
C ASP A 26 -18.03 -5.63 -11.68
N ASP A 27 -18.15 -6.31 -12.81
CA ASP A 27 -18.38 -5.71 -14.13
C ASP A 27 -19.76 -5.03 -14.27
N ARG A 28 -20.67 -5.27 -13.32
CA ARG A 28 -21.96 -4.55 -13.23
C ARG A 28 -21.77 -3.13 -12.73
N VAL A 29 -20.64 -2.83 -12.08
CA VAL A 29 -20.28 -1.49 -11.60
C VAL A 29 -19.34 -0.83 -12.62
N PRO A 30 -19.66 0.38 -13.13
CA PRO A 30 -18.79 1.07 -14.07
C PRO A 30 -17.36 1.23 -13.54
N ALA A 31 -16.35 1.03 -14.40
CA ALA A 31 -14.93 1.07 -14.03
C ALA A 31 -14.54 2.33 -13.22
N ARG A 32 -15.03 3.50 -13.64
CA ARG A 32 -14.79 4.76 -12.93
C ARG A 32 -15.39 4.77 -11.51
N GLU A 33 -16.56 4.17 -11.32
CA GLU A 33 -17.22 4.07 -10.01
C GLU A 33 -16.46 3.11 -9.09
N ARG A 34 -15.93 2.01 -9.66
CA ARG A 34 -15.04 1.08 -8.94
C ARG A 34 -13.76 1.73 -8.42
N LEU A 35 -13.34 2.90 -8.93
CA LEU A 35 -12.17 3.64 -8.45
C LEU A 35 -12.51 4.73 -7.43
N ARG A 36 -13.77 4.97 -7.06
CA ARG A 36 -14.12 6.10 -6.18
C ARG A 36 -13.62 6.00 -4.74
N TRP A 37 -13.22 4.80 -4.32
CA TRP A 37 -12.62 4.58 -3.01
C TRP A 37 -11.20 5.16 -2.91
N THR A 38 -10.52 5.41 -4.03
CA THR A 38 -9.10 5.75 -4.04
C THR A 38 -8.71 6.96 -3.18
N PRO A 39 -9.54 8.01 -2.98
CA PRO A 39 -9.21 9.09 -2.05
C PRO A 39 -8.99 8.61 -0.60
N HIS A 40 -9.67 7.55 -0.17
CA HIS A 40 -9.52 6.97 1.17
C HIS A 40 -8.17 6.26 1.35
N LEU A 41 -7.47 5.94 0.25
CA LEU A 41 -6.10 5.42 0.29
C LEU A 41 -5.06 6.50 0.61
N ALA A 42 -5.42 7.80 0.53
CA ALA A 42 -4.47 8.91 0.62
C ALA A 42 -3.52 8.82 1.82
N PRO A 43 -3.97 8.55 3.06
CA PRO A 43 -3.04 8.54 4.18
C PRO A 43 -2.00 7.43 4.07
N LEU A 44 -2.39 6.28 3.51
CA LEU A 44 -1.48 5.17 3.25
C LEU A 44 -0.52 5.52 2.11
N ALA A 45 -1.03 5.95 0.95
CA ALA A 45 -0.23 6.28 -0.23
C ALA A 45 0.81 7.39 0.04
N LEU A 46 0.46 8.40 0.83
CA LEU A 46 1.37 9.48 1.21
C LEU A 46 2.35 9.03 2.31
N GLY A 47 1.86 8.31 3.33
CA GLY A 47 2.68 7.84 4.44
C GLY A 47 3.78 6.86 4.02
N PHE A 48 3.59 6.14 2.92
CA PHE A 48 4.64 5.29 2.35
C PHE A 48 5.89 6.07 1.95
N GLY A 49 5.76 7.31 1.48
CA GLY A 49 6.92 8.15 1.15
C GLY A 49 7.82 8.39 2.35
N ASP A 50 7.24 8.58 3.54
CA ASP A 50 7.99 8.75 4.79
C ASP A 50 8.52 7.41 5.31
N LEU A 51 7.72 6.34 5.21
CA LEU A 51 8.11 5.00 5.62
C LEU A 51 9.36 4.51 4.86
N TRP A 52 9.37 4.63 3.52
CA TRP A 52 10.51 4.22 2.71
C TRP A 52 11.75 5.06 3.00
N ARG A 53 11.59 6.38 2.98
CA ARG A 53 12.69 7.34 3.05
C ARG A 53 13.36 7.39 4.43
N ASP A 54 12.57 7.38 5.50
CA ASP A 54 13.01 7.74 6.85
C ASP A 54 13.02 6.55 7.85
N ILE A 55 12.37 5.43 7.51
CA ILE A 55 12.26 4.26 8.40
C ILE A 55 12.96 3.03 7.84
N LEU A 56 12.62 2.62 6.61
CA LEU A 56 13.13 1.38 6.01
C LEU A 56 14.55 1.58 5.46
N ARG A 57 14.81 2.73 4.84
CA ARG A 57 16.15 3.12 4.39
C ARG A 57 17.01 3.54 5.57
N ARG A 58 18.25 3.04 5.61
CA ARG A 58 19.27 3.41 6.61
C ARG A 58 20.54 3.85 5.89
N GLU A 59 20.86 5.15 5.91
CA GLU A 59 22.00 5.71 5.15
C GLU A 59 23.34 5.03 5.47
N THR A 60 23.53 4.64 6.73
CA THR A 60 24.68 3.83 7.15
C THR A 60 24.37 2.36 6.97
N ALA A 61 24.51 1.86 5.73
CA ALA A 61 24.41 0.44 5.45
C ALA A 61 25.68 -0.28 5.91
N ASP A 62 25.55 -1.16 6.90
CA ASP A 62 26.63 -1.98 7.46
C ASP A 62 26.60 -3.44 6.95
N THR A 63 25.52 -3.83 6.26
CA THR A 63 25.31 -5.17 5.73
C THR A 63 24.87 -5.14 4.26
N PRO A 64 25.23 -6.17 3.44
CA PRO A 64 24.73 -6.30 2.07
C PRO A 64 23.20 -6.27 1.97
N LEU A 65 22.53 -6.82 2.98
CA LEU A 65 21.07 -6.84 3.04
C LEU A 65 20.48 -5.44 3.23
N GLN A 66 21.09 -4.59 4.07
CA GLN A 66 20.63 -3.21 4.21
C GLN A 66 20.88 -2.40 2.92
N VAL A 67 21.95 -2.68 2.17
CA VAL A 67 22.19 -2.05 0.86
C VAL A 67 21.06 -2.39 -0.12
N LEU A 68 20.64 -3.66 -0.16
CA LEU A 68 19.52 -4.13 -0.97
C LEU A 68 18.22 -3.38 -0.59
N ILE A 69 17.91 -3.31 0.72
CA ILE A 69 16.73 -2.60 1.24
C ILE A 69 16.77 -1.11 0.88
N ASN A 70 17.92 -0.44 1.02
CA ASN A 70 18.05 0.97 0.72
C ASN A 70 17.80 1.29 -0.76
N ARG A 71 18.26 0.40 -1.65
CA ARG A 71 18.06 0.53 -3.08
C ARG A 71 16.57 0.45 -3.40
N HIS A 72 15.85 -0.54 -2.85
CA HIS A 72 14.40 -0.71 -3.00
C HIS A 72 13.64 0.52 -2.48
N ALA A 73 13.95 0.93 -1.24
CA ALA A 73 13.31 2.10 -0.63
C ALA A 73 13.50 3.40 -1.44
N SER A 74 14.62 3.55 -2.16
CA SER A 74 14.88 4.71 -3.00
C SER A 74 14.07 4.73 -4.29
N GLU A 75 13.63 3.57 -4.78
CA GLU A 75 12.75 3.46 -5.95
C GLU A 75 11.33 3.89 -5.53
N ASP A 76 10.82 3.33 -4.44
CA ASP A 76 9.42 3.47 -4.02
C ASP A 76 9.10 4.79 -3.29
N GLU A 77 10.08 5.45 -2.67
CA GLU A 77 9.83 6.65 -1.83
C GLU A 77 9.13 7.80 -2.57
N ASN A 78 9.08 7.75 -3.91
CA ASN A 78 8.51 8.78 -4.76
C ASN A 78 7.15 8.39 -5.39
N HIS A 79 6.65 7.18 -5.19
CA HIS A 79 5.39 6.71 -5.81
C HIS A 79 4.17 7.54 -5.35
N TRP A 80 4.22 8.17 -4.18
CA TRP A 80 3.19 9.10 -3.70
C TRP A 80 2.93 10.27 -4.68
N LYS A 81 3.94 10.67 -5.48
CA LYS A 81 3.79 11.72 -6.50
C LYS A 81 2.86 11.27 -7.62
N TRP A 82 2.93 9.98 -8.01
CA TRP A 82 2.01 9.41 -8.97
C TRP A 82 0.60 9.35 -8.40
N TYR A 83 0.44 8.98 -7.12
CA TYR A 83 -0.87 9.00 -6.46
C TYR A 83 -1.53 10.39 -6.55
N ILE A 84 -0.80 11.46 -6.24
CA ILE A 84 -1.30 12.84 -6.36
C ILE A 84 -1.67 13.18 -7.81
N SER A 85 -0.86 12.75 -8.79
CA SER A 85 -1.14 12.95 -10.21
C SER A 85 -2.45 12.26 -10.63
N ASP A 86 -2.63 11.02 -10.21
CA ASP A 86 -3.83 10.22 -10.50
C ASP A 86 -5.07 10.83 -9.84
N MET A 87 -4.98 11.30 -8.59
CA MET A 87 -6.09 11.98 -7.91
C MET A 87 -6.53 13.26 -8.61
N ARG A 88 -5.59 14.04 -9.16
CA ARG A 88 -5.93 15.22 -9.97
C ARG A 88 -6.68 14.86 -11.25
N LYS A 89 -6.29 13.77 -11.91
CA LYS A 89 -6.94 13.30 -13.15
C LYS A 89 -8.31 12.68 -12.90
N LEU A 90 -8.41 11.88 -11.84
CA LEU A 90 -9.66 11.23 -11.45
C LEU A 90 -10.66 12.23 -10.89
N ALA A 91 -10.21 13.30 -10.23
CA ALA A 91 -11.03 14.43 -9.80
C ALA A 91 -12.27 14.05 -8.96
N PHE A 92 -12.20 12.95 -8.20
CA PHE A 92 -13.33 12.46 -7.40
C PHE A 92 -13.75 13.40 -6.26
N LEU A 93 -12.84 14.24 -5.78
CA LEU A 93 -13.11 15.19 -4.69
C LEU A 93 -13.49 16.60 -5.17
N GLY A 94 -13.43 16.87 -6.49
CA GLY A 94 -13.68 18.20 -7.04
C GLY A 94 -12.81 19.31 -6.43
N ASP A 95 -13.33 20.54 -6.45
CA ASP A 95 -12.72 21.69 -5.78
C ASP A 95 -13.18 21.75 -4.32
N MET A 96 -12.37 21.19 -3.42
CA MET A 96 -12.63 21.14 -1.99
C MET A 96 -11.78 22.21 -1.25
N PRO A 97 -12.33 22.96 -0.28
CA PRO A 97 -11.54 23.81 0.59
C PRO A 97 -10.45 23.01 1.30
N PHE A 98 -9.28 23.63 1.52
CA PHE A 98 -8.16 22.94 2.18
C PHE A 98 -8.51 22.44 3.59
N SER A 99 -9.36 23.16 4.33
CA SER A 99 -9.86 22.71 5.64
C SER A 99 -10.64 21.40 5.54
N ASP A 100 -11.46 21.27 4.50
CA ASP A 100 -12.35 20.13 4.31
C ASP A 100 -11.55 18.92 3.85
N SER A 101 -10.50 19.13 3.04
CA SER A 101 -9.59 18.04 2.65
C SER A 101 -8.76 17.55 3.84
N LEU A 102 -8.31 18.44 4.73
CA LEU A 102 -7.69 18.03 6.00
C LEU A 102 -8.67 17.23 6.87
N HIS A 103 -9.92 17.69 7.01
CA HIS A 103 -10.94 16.96 7.76
C HIS A 103 -11.24 15.59 7.14
N PHE A 104 -11.35 15.50 5.82
CA PHE A 104 -11.51 14.23 5.10
C PHE A 104 -10.37 13.26 5.41
N LEU A 105 -9.12 13.74 5.44
CA LEU A 105 -7.95 12.90 5.71
C LEU A 105 -7.80 12.53 7.19
N TRP A 106 -8.18 13.40 8.12
CA TRP A 106 -7.92 13.26 9.56
C TRP A 106 -9.13 12.95 10.44
N ASN A 107 -10.34 12.82 9.87
CA ASN A 107 -11.53 12.51 10.67
C ASN A 107 -11.36 11.20 11.47
N GLU A 108 -12.05 11.12 12.60
CA GLU A 108 -11.98 9.99 13.53
C GLU A 108 -12.77 8.76 13.07
N GLN A 109 -13.60 8.88 12.03
CA GLN A 109 -14.44 7.78 11.55
C GLN A 109 -13.62 6.71 10.82
N ARG A 110 -12.50 7.11 10.21
CA ARG A 110 -11.67 6.21 9.39
C ARG A 110 -10.18 6.29 9.72
N PRO A 111 -9.74 5.77 10.88
CA PRO A 111 -8.35 5.84 11.29
C PRO A 111 -7.45 4.74 10.72
N LYS A 112 -7.99 3.62 10.22
CA LYS A 112 -7.21 2.41 9.94
C LYS A 112 -6.19 2.62 8.83
N THR A 113 -6.54 3.32 7.76
CA THR A 113 -5.58 3.66 6.70
C THR A 113 -4.40 4.50 7.20
N ARG A 114 -4.63 5.42 8.16
CA ARG A 114 -3.57 6.22 8.81
C ARG A 114 -2.66 5.38 9.72
N GLN A 115 -3.20 4.33 10.33
CA GLN A 115 -2.48 3.51 11.29
C GLN A 115 -1.46 2.57 10.65
N VAL A 116 -1.65 2.19 9.38
CA VAL A 116 -0.79 1.22 8.69
C VAL A 116 0.67 1.64 8.74
N CYS A 117 1.04 2.81 8.21
CA CYS A 117 2.44 3.25 8.18
C CYS A 117 3.03 3.41 9.59
N LEU A 118 2.23 3.83 10.57
CA LEU A 118 2.66 3.97 11.97
C LEU A 118 2.97 2.60 12.60
N LYS A 119 2.09 1.61 12.38
CA LYS A 119 2.27 0.23 12.86
C LYS A 119 3.51 -0.38 12.21
N VAL A 120 3.65 -0.26 10.88
CA VAL A 120 4.82 -0.77 10.15
C VAL A 120 6.10 -0.12 10.69
N ALA A 121 6.10 1.20 10.90
CA ALA A 121 7.26 1.88 11.46
C ALA A 121 7.61 1.37 12.86
N GLY A 122 6.61 1.16 13.73
CA GLY A 122 6.83 0.57 15.05
C GLY A 122 7.45 -0.83 15.01
N LEU A 123 7.09 -1.63 14.00
CA LEU A 123 7.60 -2.99 13.80
C LEU A 123 9.03 -3.01 13.24
N THR A 124 9.41 -2.03 12.41
CA THR A 124 10.64 -2.09 11.61
C THR A 124 11.75 -1.14 12.07
N TYR A 125 11.43 -0.05 12.79
CA TYR A 125 12.36 1.04 13.06
C TYR A 125 13.69 0.57 13.69
N THR A 126 13.62 -0.34 14.66
CA THR A 126 14.81 -0.92 15.33
C THR A 126 15.08 -2.38 14.95
N ALA A 127 14.32 -2.94 14.00
CA ALA A 127 14.44 -4.34 13.63
C ALA A 127 15.72 -4.62 12.85
N GLU A 128 16.18 -5.86 12.91
CA GLU A 128 17.31 -6.31 12.09
C GLU A 128 16.94 -6.30 10.60
N PRO A 129 17.90 -6.07 9.67
CA PRO A 129 17.61 -5.99 8.24
C PRO A 129 16.84 -7.19 7.68
N ILE A 130 17.03 -8.40 8.22
CA ILE A 130 16.30 -9.60 7.77
C ILE A 130 14.81 -9.59 8.15
N VAL A 131 14.46 -8.95 9.25
CA VAL A 131 13.07 -8.74 9.67
C VAL A 131 12.45 -7.59 8.87
N VAL A 132 13.23 -6.54 8.59
CA VAL A 132 12.81 -5.45 7.70
C VAL A 132 12.53 -5.98 6.29
N LEU A 133 13.34 -6.91 5.78
CA LEU A 133 13.09 -7.57 4.50
C LEU A 133 11.75 -8.35 4.51
N ALA A 134 11.45 -9.08 5.59
CA ALA A 134 10.16 -9.75 5.74
C ALA A 134 8.98 -8.77 5.75
N ALA A 135 9.17 -7.59 6.36
CA ALA A 135 8.17 -6.52 6.31
C ALA A 135 7.93 -6.05 4.87
N ILE A 136 9.01 -5.79 4.13
CA ILE A 136 8.95 -5.33 2.74
C ILE A 136 8.22 -6.36 1.87
N GLU A 137 8.57 -7.65 1.96
CA GLU A 137 7.88 -8.71 1.19
C GLU A 137 6.37 -8.74 1.48
N ALA A 138 5.95 -8.50 2.73
CA ALA A 138 4.54 -8.39 3.07
C ALA A 138 3.88 -7.13 2.47
N LEU A 139 4.56 -5.98 2.50
CA LEU A 139 4.08 -4.73 1.89
C LEU A 139 3.91 -4.89 0.37
N GLU A 140 4.93 -5.39 -0.32
CA GLU A 140 4.91 -5.68 -1.75
C GLU A 140 3.78 -6.66 -2.12
N ALA A 141 3.58 -7.70 -1.32
CA ALA A 141 2.51 -8.65 -1.53
C ALA A 141 1.12 -8.00 -1.44
N THR A 142 0.90 -7.09 -0.47
CA THR A 142 -0.37 -6.34 -0.36
C THR A 142 -0.56 -5.36 -1.52
N ALA A 143 0.50 -4.62 -1.89
CA ALA A 143 0.51 -3.70 -3.02
C ALA A 143 0.18 -4.42 -4.32
N ASN A 144 0.81 -5.57 -4.56
CA ASN A 144 0.58 -6.40 -5.74
C ASN A 144 -0.90 -6.80 -5.90
N VAL A 145 -1.58 -7.18 -4.81
CA VAL A 145 -3.01 -7.51 -4.84
C VAL A 145 -3.83 -6.30 -5.28
N VAL A 146 -3.58 -5.13 -4.69
CA VAL A 146 -4.32 -3.89 -4.98
C VAL A 146 -4.08 -3.44 -6.41
N PHE A 147 -2.82 -3.27 -6.81
CA PHE A 147 -2.47 -2.67 -8.09
C PHE A 147 -2.81 -3.58 -9.27
N THR A 148 -2.76 -4.91 -9.09
CA THR A 148 -3.24 -5.85 -10.13
C THR A 148 -4.71 -5.58 -10.46
N LYS A 149 -5.55 -5.37 -9.44
CA LYS A 149 -6.99 -5.10 -9.64
C LYS A 149 -7.24 -3.69 -10.19
N THR A 150 -6.57 -2.67 -9.68
CA THR A 150 -6.79 -1.30 -10.18
C THR A 150 -6.29 -1.15 -11.61
N ALA A 151 -5.20 -1.81 -11.97
CA ALA A 151 -4.66 -1.72 -13.31
C ALA A 151 -5.54 -2.47 -14.34
N GLU A 152 -6.27 -3.51 -13.93
CA GLU A 152 -7.37 -4.10 -14.73
C GLU A 152 -8.49 -3.09 -14.95
N ILE A 153 -8.98 -2.43 -13.89
CA ILE A 153 -10.03 -1.41 -13.99
C ILE A 153 -9.61 -0.25 -14.90
N VAL A 154 -8.37 0.24 -14.76
CA VAL A 154 -7.86 1.36 -15.58
C VAL A 154 -7.82 1.01 -17.07
N ARG A 155 -7.63 -0.26 -17.45
CA ARG A 155 -7.69 -0.68 -18.87
C ARG A 155 -9.08 -0.52 -19.47
N GLU A 156 -10.12 -0.63 -18.64
CA GLU A 156 -11.53 -0.51 -19.05
C GLU A 156 -11.96 0.95 -19.26
N LEU A 157 -11.20 1.92 -18.74
CA LEU A 157 -11.50 3.34 -18.92
C LEU A 157 -11.26 3.81 -20.37
N PRO A 158 -12.00 4.84 -20.83
CA PRO A 158 -11.70 5.54 -22.08
C PRO A 158 -10.24 6.05 -22.11
N ASP A 159 -9.66 6.12 -23.30
CA ASP A 159 -8.24 6.49 -23.50
C ASP A 159 -7.90 7.85 -22.86
N GLU A 160 -8.82 8.81 -22.93
CA GLU A 160 -8.64 10.15 -22.36
C GLU A 160 -8.60 10.12 -20.83
N GLN A 161 -9.28 9.14 -20.20
CA GLN A 161 -9.34 9.00 -18.75
C GLN A 161 -8.22 8.14 -18.17
N LYS A 162 -7.69 7.17 -18.94
CA LYS A 162 -6.58 6.31 -18.47
C LYS A 162 -5.19 6.86 -18.77
N THR A 163 -5.04 7.75 -19.76
CA THR A 163 -3.72 8.24 -20.17
C THR A 163 -2.99 8.94 -19.01
N GLY A 164 -1.87 8.33 -18.62
CA GLY A 164 -0.99 8.78 -17.54
C GLY A 164 -1.58 8.63 -16.13
N LEU A 165 -2.49 7.69 -15.91
CA LEU A 165 -2.71 7.13 -14.58
C LEU A 165 -1.54 6.19 -14.27
N HIS A 166 -0.60 6.64 -13.46
CA HIS A 166 0.63 5.90 -13.18
C HIS A 166 0.50 5.04 -11.93
N TYR A 167 -0.13 5.55 -10.88
CA TYR A 167 -0.21 4.88 -9.58
C TYR A 167 -1.19 3.71 -9.61
N PHE A 168 -2.36 3.90 -10.23
CA PHE A 168 -3.38 2.86 -10.33
C PHE A 168 -3.33 2.09 -11.66
N GLY A 169 -2.58 2.59 -12.64
CA GLY A 169 -2.41 1.96 -13.95
C GLY A 169 -1.26 0.95 -13.99
N HIS A 170 -0.87 0.56 -15.20
CA HIS A 170 0.19 -0.45 -15.40
C HIS A 170 1.59 0.02 -15.05
N VAL A 171 1.83 1.32 -14.93
CA VAL A 171 3.18 1.85 -14.64
C VAL A 171 3.65 1.37 -13.27
N HIS A 172 2.84 1.49 -12.22
CA HIS A 172 3.17 0.97 -10.89
C HIS A 172 3.51 -0.52 -10.93
N LEU A 173 2.68 -1.34 -11.58
CA LEU A 173 2.95 -2.78 -11.71
C LEU A 173 4.19 -3.08 -12.54
N ILE A 174 4.47 -2.34 -13.61
CA ILE A 174 5.65 -2.55 -14.45
C ILE A 174 6.89 -2.13 -13.68
N GLU A 175 6.86 -1.02 -12.95
CA GLU A 175 7.96 -0.63 -12.08
C GLU A 175 8.12 -1.69 -10.97
N ASP A 176 7.08 -2.10 -10.25
CA ASP A 176 7.17 -3.16 -9.23
C ASP A 176 7.54 -4.56 -9.77
N SER A 177 7.24 -4.88 -11.04
CA SER A 177 7.53 -6.21 -11.62
C SER A 177 8.84 -6.26 -12.40
N SER A 178 9.18 -5.20 -13.14
CA SER A 178 10.49 -5.03 -13.77
C SER A 178 11.58 -4.61 -12.76
N HIS A 179 11.15 -4.05 -11.63
CA HIS A 179 11.90 -3.83 -10.39
C HIS A 179 11.32 -4.67 -9.24
N SER A 180 10.84 -5.88 -9.53
CA SER A 180 10.95 -6.92 -8.50
C SER A 180 12.46 -7.14 -8.37
N MET A 181 13.14 -6.24 -7.67
CA MET A 181 14.59 -6.25 -7.51
C MET A 181 15.01 -7.52 -6.79
N PHE A 182 14.10 -8.06 -5.99
CA PHE A 182 14.19 -9.38 -5.43
C PHE A 182 13.99 -10.51 -6.43
N GLU A 183 13.67 -10.30 -7.70
CA GLU A 183 13.65 -11.37 -8.71
C GLU A 183 15.09 -11.73 -9.09
N ALA A 184 15.91 -10.71 -9.38
CA ALA A 184 17.34 -10.89 -9.63
C ALA A 184 18.06 -11.41 -8.37
N ASP A 185 17.63 -10.97 -7.19
CA ASP A 185 18.18 -11.38 -5.90
C ASP A 185 17.37 -12.52 -5.23
N ARG A 186 16.41 -13.17 -5.94
CA ARG A 186 15.38 -14.04 -5.32
C ARG A 186 15.97 -15.23 -4.64
N GLN A 187 16.83 -15.93 -5.39
CA GLN A 187 17.50 -17.11 -4.91
C GLN A 187 18.36 -16.79 -3.67
N SER A 188 19.09 -15.67 -3.73
CA SER A 188 19.93 -15.19 -2.63
C SER A 188 19.11 -14.87 -1.38
N ILE A 189 17.92 -14.30 -1.55
CA ILE A 189 16.99 -14.00 -0.45
C ILE A 189 16.40 -15.26 0.15
N GLU A 190 15.94 -16.18 -0.70
CA GLU A 190 15.36 -17.44 -0.25
C GLU A 190 16.35 -18.26 0.60
N ASP A 191 17.62 -18.24 0.21
CA ASP A 191 18.70 -18.96 0.87
C ASP A 191 19.25 -18.24 2.12
N LEU A 192 18.72 -17.08 2.51
CA LEU A 192 19.07 -16.45 3.79
C LEU A 192 18.60 -17.31 4.97
N ASP A 193 19.53 -17.66 5.85
CA ASP A 193 19.23 -18.33 7.11
C ASP A 193 18.76 -17.33 8.18
N LEU A 194 17.71 -17.71 8.91
CA LEU A 194 17.22 -16.96 10.07
C LEU A 194 17.56 -17.75 11.33
N THR A 195 18.00 -17.04 12.36
CA THR A 195 17.96 -17.56 13.73
C THR A 195 16.50 -17.75 14.16
N HIS A 196 16.27 -18.57 15.18
CA HIS A 196 14.92 -18.78 15.71
C HIS A 196 14.25 -17.47 16.18
N ALA A 197 15.03 -16.54 16.77
CA ALA A 197 14.52 -15.24 17.20
C ALA A 197 14.10 -14.36 16.02
N GLN A 198 14.94 -14.31 14.96
CA GLN A 198 14.61 -13.59 13.73
C GLN A 198 13.39 -14.19 13.04
N GLU A 199 13.25 -15.51 13.00
CA GLU A 199 12.09 -16.19 12.41
C GLU A 199 10.79 -15.83 13.16
N LEU A 200 10.79 -15.89 14.50
CA LEU A 200 9.64 -15.52 15.30
C LEU A 200 9.24 -14.05 15.11
N GLN A 201 10.23 -13.15 15.05
CA GLN A 201 9.98 -11.73 14.81
C GLN A 201 9.46 -11.49 13.39
N ALA A 202 10.05 -12.12 12.38
CA ALA A 202 9.61 -12.01 10.99
C ALA A 202 8.17 -12.52 10.80
N VAL A 203 7.80 -13.65 11.40
CA VAL A 203 6.41 -14.15 11.42
C VAL A 203 5.49 -13.11 12.02
N THR A 204 5.83 -12.56 13.19
CA THR A 204 5.03 -11.54 13.87
C THR A 204 4.82 -10.31 12.98
N VAL A 205 5.89 -9.82 12.34
CA VAL A 205 5.84 -8.65 11.47
C VAL A 205 4.94 -8.90 10.24
N VAL A 206 5.08 -10.06 9.59
CA VAL A 206 4.25 -10.42 8.43
C VAL A 206 2.77 -10.48 8.84
N GLU A 207 2.45 -11.16 9.94
CA GLU A 207 1.06 -11.28 10.43
C GLU A 207 0.46 -9.90 10.76
N GLU A 208 1.19 -9.05 11.48
CA GLU A 208 0.72 -7.71 11.86
C GLU A 208 0.53 -6.79 10.65
N ILE A 209 1.40 -6.89 9.64
CA ILE A 209 1.24 -6.16 8.38
C ILE A 209 -0.04 -6.59 7.68
N PHE A 210 -0.24 -7.88 7.45
CA PHE A 210 -1.47 -8.35 6.81
C PHE A 210 -2.73 -8.03 7.62
N ALA A 211 -2.66 -8.09 8.95
CA ALA A 211 -3.77 -7.69 9.82
C ALA A 211 -4.11 -6.20 9.67
N CYS A 212 -3.12 -5.30 9.73
CA CYS A 212 -3.39 -3.87 9.61
C CYS A 212 -3.86 -3.45 8.20
N PHE A 213 -3.34 -4.10 7.14
CA PHE A 213 -3.85 -3.91 5.79
C PHE A 213 -5.28 -4.42 5.65
N THR A 214 -5.60 -5.57 6.24
CA THR A 214 -6.96 -6.10 6.25
C THR A 214 -7.93 -5.10 6.90
N GLU A 215 -7.61 -4.61 8.11
CA GLU A 215 -8.41 -3.58 8.79
C GLU A 215 -8.58 -2.31 7.94
N ALA A 216 -7.51 -1.86 7.27
CA ALA A 216 -7.54 -0.67 6.43
C ALA A 216 -8.43 -0.85 5.18
N PHE A 217 -8.37 -2.02 4.53
CA PHE A 217 -9.16 -2.29 3.32
C PHE A 217 -10.62 -2.64 3.64
N GLU A 218 -10.91 -3.19 4.81
CA GLU A 218 -12.28 -3.29 5.33
C GLU A 218 -12.87 -1.89 5.60
N GLU A 219 -12.10 -0.98 6.20
CA GLU A 219 -12.52 0.42 6.39
C GLU A 219 -12.75 1.15 5.06
N ILE A 220 -11.88 0.92 4.07
CA ILE A 220 -12.08 1.43 2.70
C ILE A 220 -13.37 0.85 2.10
N MET A 221 -13.68 -0.43 2.29
CA MET A 221 -14.93 -1.01 1.81
C MET A 221 -16.15 -0.31 2.41
N LEU A 222 -16.12 0.06 3.69
CA LEU A 222 -17.20 0.82 4.31
C LEU A 222 -17.43 2.18 3.63
N SER A 223 -16.39 2.82 3.08
CA SER A 223 -16.55 4.06 2.30
C SER A 223 -17.29 3.86 0.97
N VAL A 224 -17.18 2.66 0.38
CA VAL A 224 -17.90 2.28 -0.83
C VAL A 224 -19.37 2.00 -0.51
N GLU A 225 -19.64 1.30 0.60
CA GLU A 225 -21.00 0.95 1.03
C GLU A 225 -21.77 2.16 1.60
N GLN A 226 -21.07 3.13 2.19
CA GLN A 226 -21.64 4.30 2.87
C GLN A 226 -21.01 5.63 2.40
N PRO A 227 -21.15 6.00 1.12
CA PRO A 227 -20.42 7.12 0.52
C PRO A 227 -20.82 8.51 1.05
N THR A 228 -21.95 8.64 1.75
CA THR A 228 -22.49 9.93 2.21
C THR A 228 -21.96 10.41 3.56
N ALA A 229 -21.25 9.57 4.32
CA ALA A 229 -20.78 9.92 5.66
C ALA A 229 -19.60 10.92 5.66
N ASP A 230 -18.89 11.09 4.53
CA ASP A 230 -17.50 11.60 4.54
C ASP A 230 -17.34 12.99 3.95
N ILE A 231 -18.39 13.47 3.27
CA ILE A 231 -18.41 14.73 2.51
C ILE A 231 -19.36 15.74 3.19
N GLN A 232 -19.95 15.40 4.34
CA GLN A 232 -20.69 16.37 5.15
C GLN A 232 -19.66 17.15 5.98
N PRO A 233 -19.42 18.45 5.73
CA PRO A 233 -18.70 19.26 6.69
C PRO A 233 -19.52 19.26 7.97
N THR A 234 -19.07 18.52 8.98
CA THR A 234 -19.48 18.78 10.35
C THR A 234 -19.08 20.22 10.59
N LEU A 235 -20.08 21.11 10.63
CA LEU A 235 -19.93 22.48 11.11
C LEU A 235 -19.19 22.36 12.45
N ILE A 236 -17.90 22.70 12.45
CA ILE A 236 -17.15 22.89 13.69
C ILE A 236 -17.87 24.07 14.34
N ALA A 237 -18.77 23.78 15.28
CA ALA A 237 -19.34 24.79 16.14
C ALA A 237 -18.17 25.40 16.90
N ALA A 238 -17.86 26.64 16.57
CA ALA A 238 -16.82 27.44 17.20
C ALA A 238 -17.08 27.64 18.70
#